data_AF-A0A183SBG4-F1
#
_entry.id   AF-A0A183SBG4-F1
#
_cell.length_a   1.000
_cell.length_b   1.000
_cell.length_c   1.000
_cell.angle_alpha   90.00
_cell.angle_beta   90.00
_cell.angle_gamma   90.00
#
_symmetry.space_group_name_H-M   'P 1'
#
loop_
_entity.id
_entity.type
_entity.pdbx_description
1 polymer ?
#
loop_
_entity_poly.entity_id
_entity_poly.type
_entity_poly.pdbx_seq_one_letter_code
_entity_poly.pdbx_strand_id
1 'polypeptide(L)'
;MDAQPLDFIAAADSVIREAPITEESINLLRQRISSRLISHKKHRTLSKTESEALQTLKTDKYIVNKVEVVLGDRTTYIPREEDITKALVSNSNKDLASLGNSKAITQIDSQKMNPNDTALSSFYGLAKVHKPGTPLRPTVFLRGKPTFGLTK
;
A
#
# COMPACT_ATOMS: atom_id res chain seq x y z
N MET A 1 -31.14 -13.04 -5.01
CA MET A 1 -30.28 -14.23 -4.95
C MET A 1 -28.86 -13.75 -5.19
N ASP A 2 -28.06 -13.66 -4.13
CA ASP A 2 -26.67 -13.18 -4.23
C ASP A 2 -25.79 -14.29 -4.80
N ALA A 3 -25.60 -14.28 -6.12
CA ALA A 3 -24.64 -15.18 -6.76
C ALA A 3 -23.24 -14.86 -6.21
N GLN A 4 -22.57 -15.84 -5.62
CA GLN A 4 -21.20 -15.65 -5.14
C GLN A 4 -20.32 -15.29 -6.35
N PRO A 5 -19.34 -14.37 -6.20
CA PRO A 5 -18.45 -13.99 -7.30
C PRO A 5 -17.76 -15.19 -7.97
N LEU A 6 -17.56 -16.27 -7.23
CA LEU A 6 -16.98 -17.52 -7.72
C LEU A 6 -17.93 -18.28 -8.66
N ASP A 7 -19.23 -18.26 -8.39
CA ASP A 7 -20.26 -18.87 -9.23
C ASP A 7 -20.41 -18.11 -10.56
N PHE A 8 -20.26 -16.78 -10.52
CA PHE A 8 -20.23 -15.94 -11.73
C PHE A 8 -19.01 -16.25 -12.61
N ILE A 9 -17.83 -16.47 -12.01
CA ILE A 9 -16.61 -16.85 -12.74
C ILE A 9 -16.79 -18.22 -13.38
N ALA A 10 -17.31 -19.21 -12.64
CA ALA A 10 -17.56 -20.55 -13.16
C ALA A 10 -18.56 -20.56 -14.33
N ALA A 11 -19.65 -19.78 -14.22
CA ALA A 11 -20.63 -19.61 -15.29
C ALA A 11 -20.02 -18.92 -16.52
N ALA A 12 -19.26 -17.85 -16.32
CA ALA A 12 -18.59 -17.15 -17.42
C ALA A 12 -17.55 -18.05 -18.13
N ASP A 13 -16.73 -18.79 -17.39
CA ASP A 13 -15.75 -19.72 -17.96
C ASP A 13 -16.43 -20.87 -18.73
N SER A 14 -17.60 -21.33 -18.31
CA SER A 14 -18.38 -22.35 -19.04
C SER A 14 -18.84 -21.83 -20.40
N VAL A 15 -19.40 -20.61 -20.44
CA VAL A 15 -19.87 -19.98 -21.68
C VAL A 15 -18.71 -19.67 -22.64
N ILE A 16 -17.56 -19.27 -22.10
CA ILE A 16 -16.35 -18.96 -22.89
C ILE A 16 -15.78 -20.21 -23.56
N ARG A 17 -15.89 -21.40 -22.96
CA ARG A 17 -15.40 -22.66 -23.54
C ARG A 17 -16.23 -23.16 -24.72
N GLU A 18 -17.51 -22.79 -24.78
CA GLU A 18 -18.42 -23.20 -25.86
C GLU A 18 -18.44 -22.23 -27.04
N ALA A 19 -17.95 -21.00 -26.86
CA ALA A 19 -17.91 -20.01 -27.91
C ALA A 19 -16.70 -20.24 -28.87
N PRO A 20 -16.86 -20.02 -30.19
CA PRO A 20 -15.78 -20.15 -31.17
C PRO A 20 -14.85 -18.92 -31.12
N ILE A 21 -14.15 -18.75 -30.00
CA ILE A 21 -13.22 -17.66 -29.72
C ILE A 21 -11.79 -18.19 -29.67
N THR A 22 -10.84 -17.35 -30.09
CA THR A 22 -9.41 -17.70 -30.10
C THR A 22 -8.84 -17.67 -28.67
N GLU A 23 -7.84 -18.53 -28.39
CA GLU A 23 -7.21 -18.67 -27.06
C GLU A 23 -6.65 -17.33 -26.54
N GLU A 24 -6.15 -16.46 -27.42
CA GLU A 24 -5.69 -15.12 -27.07
C GLU A 24 -6.81 -14.23 -26.51
N SER A 25 -8.00 -14.28 -27.12
CA SER A 25 -9.16 -13.50 -26.69
C SER A 25 -9.72 -14.01 -25.35
N ILE A 26 -9.66 -15.33 -25.13
CA ILE A 26 -10.02 -15.99 -23.87
C ILE A 26 -9.07 -15.51 -22.75
N ASN A 27 -7.77 -15.52 -23.02
CA ASN A 27 -6.76 -15.08 -22.06
C ASN A 27 -6.88 -13.57 -21.74
N LEU A 28 -7.16 -12.74 -22.75
CA LEU A 28 -7.43 -11.31 -22.55
C LEU A 28 -8.68 -11.07 -21.69
N LEU A 29 -9.73 -11.85 -21.89
CA LEU A 29 -10.97 -11.76 -21.11
C LEU A 29 -10.75 -12.20 -19.66
N ARG A 30 -10.06 -13.32 -19.44
CA ARG A 30 -9.65 -13.77 -18.10
C ARG A 30 -8.85 -12.69 -17.37
N GLN A 31 -7.84 -12.10 -18.03
CA GLN A 31 -7.04 -11.01 -17.47
C GLN A 31 -7.91 -9.80 -17.06
N ARG A 32 -8.88 -9.39 -17.89
CA ARG A 32 -9.80 -8.28 -17.57
C ARG A 32 -10.73 -8.58 -16.40
N ILE A 33 -11.24 -9.82 -16.31
CA ILE A 33 -12.10 -10.25 -15.20
C ILE A 33 -11.28 -10.30 -13.91
N SER A 34 -10.09 -10.92 -13.94
CA SER A 34 -9.16 -10.95 -12.81
C SER A 34 -8.76 -9.54 -12.38
N SER A 35 -8.41 -8.63 -13.30
CA SER A 35 -8.06 -7.26 -12.94
C SER A 35 -9.22 -6.50 -12.30
N ARG A 36 -10.46 -6.68 -12.76
CA ARG A 36 -11.65 -6.07 -12.15
C ARG A 36 -11.91 -6.62 -10.75
N LEU A 37 -11.83 -7.93 -10.57
CA LEU A 37 -11.97 -8.59 -9.26
C LEU A 37 -10.88 -8.16 -8.27
N ILE A 38 -9.64 -8.06 -8.74
CA ILE A 38 -8.50 -7.63 -7.93
C ILE A 38 -8.58 -6.13 -7.61
N SER A 39 -9.11 -5.29 -8.52
CA SER A 39 -9.22 -3.84 -8.30
C SER A 39 -10.20 -3.42 -7.20
N HIS A 40 -11.11 -4.32 -6.80
CA HIS A 40 -12.16 -4.01 -5.80
C HIS A 40 -11.88 -4.51 -4.38
N LYS A 41 -10.72 -5.13 -4.11
CA LYS A 41 -10.37 -5.52 -2.73
C LYS A 41 -9.43 -4.50 -2.10
N LYS A 42 -10.01 -3.38 -1.64
CA LYS A 42 -9.49 -2.73 -0.44
C LYS A 42 -9.65 -3.73 0.71
N HIS A 43 -8.70 -4.64 0.86
CA HIS A 43 -8.63 -5.51 2.03
C HIS A 43 -8.27 -4.66 3.25
N ARG A 44 -9.28 -3.99 3.79
CA ARG A 44 -9.28 -3.46 5.14
C ARG A 44 -10.68 -3.62 5.71
N THR A 45 -11.12 -4.87 5.86
CA THR A 45 -12.30 -5.21 6.63
C THR A 45 -11.90 -5.33 8.09
N LEU A 46 -11.57 -4.19 8.70
CA LEU A 46 -11.66 -4.10 10.16
C LEU A 46 -13.15 -4.10 10.49
N SER A 47 -13.56 -4.99 11.38
CA SER A 47 -14.90 -4.93 11.95
C SER A 47 -15.09 -3.59 12.68
N LYS A 48 -16.35 -3.19 12.87
CA LYS A 48 -16.69 -1.98 13.61
C LYS A 48 -16.03 -1.97 15.00
N THR A 49 -16.08 -3.10 15.70
CA THR A 49 -15.47 -3.31 17.02
C THR A 49 -13.95 -3.14 16.99
N GLU A 50 -13.26 -3.68 15.99
CA GLU A 50 -11.80 -3.50 15.84
C GLU A 50 -11.44 -2.05 15.55
N SER A 51 -12.23 -1.37 14.71
CA SER A 51 -12.02 0.06 14.43
C SER A 51 -12.21 0.92 15.68
N GLU A 52 -13.22 0.62 16.50
CA GLU A 52 -13.48 1.30 17.78
C GLU A 52 -12.38 1.02 18.79
N ALA A 53 -11.95 -0.25 18.93
CA ALA A 53 -10.83 -0.61 19.80
C ALA A 53 -9.53 0.11 19.39
N LEU A 54 -9.24 0.23 18.08
CA LEU A 54 -8.10 0.98 17.59
C LEU A 54 -8.20 2.48 17.87
N GLN A 55 -9.39 3.07 17.80
CA GLN A 55 -9.59 4.47 18.18
C GLN A 55 -9.33 4.68 19.68
N THR A 56 -9.83 3.77 20.52
CA THR A 56 -9.57 3.79 21.97
C THR A 56 -8.08 3.66 22.28
N LEU A 57 -7.37 2.75 21.61
CA LEU A 57 -5.92 2.58 21.79
C LEU A 57 -5.12 3.82 21.34
N LYS A 58 -5.59 4.54 20.32
CA LYS A 58 -4.94 5.78 19.85
C LYS A 58 -5.08 6.95 20.83
N THR A 59 -6.16 6.98 21.61
CA THR A 59 -6.43 8.03 22.60
C THR A 59 -6.06 7.63 24.02
N ASP A 60 -5.69 6.36 24.23
CA ASP A 60 -5.22 5.86 25.51
C ASP A 60 -3.96 6.62 25.96
N LYS A 61 -4.12 7.40 27.03
CA LYS A 61 -3.07 8.27 27.57
C LYS A 61 -1.83 7.50 27.99
N TYR A 62 -1.97 6.28 28.53
CA TYR A 62 -0.84 5.46 28.94
C TYR A 62 -0.02 5.02 27.72
N ILE A 63 -0.70 4.57 26.66
CA ILE A 63 -0.06 4.15 25.41
C ILE A 63 0.63 5.34 24.74
N VAL A 64 -0.06 6.48 24.61
CA VAL A 64 0.49 7.70 23.99
C VAL A 64 1.74 8.17 24.74
N ASN A 65 1.67 8.33 26.07
CA ASN A 65 2.84 8.74 26.86
C ASN A 65 4.01 7.77 26.70
N LYS A 66 3.75 6.46 26.69
CA LYS A 66 4.82 5.46 26.57
C LYS A 66 5.49 5.53 25.20
N VAL A 67 4.73 5.76 24.14
CA VAL A 67 5.29 5.96 22.80
C VAL A 67 6.08 7.26 22.72
N GLU A 68 5.57 8.35 23.28
CA GLU A 68 6.27 9.65 23.32
C GLU A 68 7.58 9.59 24.10
N VAL A 69 7.60 8.96 25.28
CA VAL A 69 8.82 8.77 26.07
C VAL A 69 9.87 8.01 25.27
N VAL A 70 9.45 6.98 24.54
CA VAL A 70 10.40 6.12 23.84
C VAL A 70 10.87 6.72 22.50
N LEU A 71 10.00 7.45 21.79
CA LEU A 71 10.38 8.21 20.59
C LEU A 71 10.99 9.58 20.91
N GLY A 72 10.96 10.00 22.17
CA GLY A 72 11.51 11.27 22.65
C GLY A 72 13.04 11.30 22.69
N ASP A 73 13.71 10.17 22.46
CA ASP A 73 15.16 10.11 22.30
C ASP A 73 15.61 10.86 21.03
N ARG A 74 16.02 12.11 21.23
CA ARG A 74 16.53 13.01 20.18
C ARG A 74 17.94 12.63 19.68
N THR A 75 18.63 11.72 20.37
CA THR A 75 19.96 11.25 19.94
C THR A 75 19.83 10.18 18.85
N THR A 76 18.76 9.40 18.89
CA THR A 76 18.45 8.38 17.87
C THR A 76 17.41 8.87 16.86
N TYR A 77 16.36 9.56 17.30
CA TYR A 77 15.22 9.93 16.46
C TYR A 77 15.15 11.44 16.22
N ILE A 78 14.85 11.80 14.97
CA ILE A 78 14.60 13.19 14.58
C ILE A 78 13.10 13.31 14.28
N PRO A 79 12.34 14.11 15.06
CA PRO A 79 10.94 14.35 14.77
C PRO A 79 10.80 15.04 13.42
N ARG A 80 9.77 14.66 12.67
CA ARG A 80 9.44 15.30 11.41
C ARG A 80 8.08 15.97 11.55
N GLU A 81 8.05 17.30 11.46
CA GLU A 81 6.85 18.11 11.70
C GLU A 81 5.84 18.01 10.55
N GLU A 82 6.30 17.72 9.34
CA GLU A 82 5.45 17.71 8.15
C GLU A 82 5.53 16.40 7.38
N ASP A 83 4.37 15.95 6.91
CA ASP A 83 4.26 14.92 5.89
C ASP A 83 4.70 15.48 4.53
N ILE A 84 6.01 15.49 4.29
CA ILE A 84 6.61 15.92 3.03
C ILE A 84 6.23 15.03 1.85
N THR A 85 5.53 13.92 2.08
CA THR A 85 5.31 12.89 1.07
C THR A 85 4.48 13.42 -0.08
N LYS A 86 3.50 14.29 0.19
CA LYS A 86 2.71 14.96 -0.84
C LYS A 86 3.57 15.86 -1.74
N ALA A 87 4.45 16.66 -1.15
CA ALA A 87 5.36 17.52 -1.89
C ALA A 87 6.35 16.70 -2.74
N LEU A 88 6.89 15.61 -2.16
CA LEU A 88 7.80 14.71 -2.85
C LEU A 88 7.14 14.02 -4.05
N VAL A 89 5.89 13.57 -3.91
CA VAL A 89 5.10 13.00 -5.02
C VAL A 89 4.85 14.02 -6.10
N SER A 90 4.44 15.24 -5.71
CA SER A 90 4.17 16.30 -6.68
C SER A 90 5.42 16.63 -7.49
N ASN A 91 6.57 16.74 -6.83
CA ASN A 91 7.84 17.01 -7.50
C ASN A 91 8.26 15.84 -8.39
N SER A 92 8.18 14.60 -7.90
CA SER A 92 8.49 13.41 -8.71
C SER A 92 7.61 13.32 -9.95
N ASN A 93 6.31 13.63 -9.83
CA ASN A 93 5.39 13.64 -10.96
C ASN A 93 5.73 14.76 -11.97
N LYS A 94 6.18 15.93 -11.52
CA LYS A 94 6.67 17.00 -12.40
C LYS A 94 7.93 16.58 -13.15
N ASP A 95 8.87 15.93 -12.46
CA ASP A 95 10.10 15.43 -13.06
C ASP A 95 9.79 14.37 -14.13
N LEU A 96 8.90 13.41 -13.83
CA LEU A 96 8.43 12.41 -14.80
C LEU A 96 7.74 13.04 -16.01
N ALA A 97 6.92 14.07 -15.81
CA ALA A 97 6.30 14.81 -16.90
C ALA A 97 7.34 15.52 -17.79
N SER A 98 8.35 16.14 -17.18
CA SER A 98 9.44 16.80 -17.93
C SER A 98 10.26 15.79 -18.75
N LEU A 99 10.55 14.62 -18.19
CA LEU A 99 11.26 13.54 -18.86
C LEU A 99 10.46 12.98 -20.05
N GLY A 100 9.14 12.80 -19.88
CA GLY A 100 8.25 12.40 -20.97
C GLY A 100 8.19 13.43 -22.10
N ASN A 101 8.11 14.72 -21.76
CA ASN A 101 8.12 15.82 -22.74
C ASN A 101 9.44 15.89 -23.52
N SER A 102 10.56 15.56 -22.86
CA SER A 102 11.88 15.47 -23.50
C SER A 102 12.12 14.19 -24.30
N LYS A 103 11.14 13.26 -24.34
CA LYS A 103 11.26 11.91 -24.95
C LYS A 103 12.41 11.07 -24.37
N ALA A 104 12.92 11.41 -23.19
CA ALA A 104 13.96 10.64 -22.51
C ALA A 104 13.45 9.31 -21.93
N ILE A 105 12.13 9.22 -21.69
CA ILE A 105 11.45 8.01 -21.21
C ILE A 105 10.18 7.75 -22.04
N THR A 106 9.80 6.48 -22.19
CA THR A 106 8.54 6.14 -22.88
C THR A 106 7.32 6.36 -21.97
N GLN A 107 6.13 6.44 -22.56
CA GLN A 107 4.88 6.51 -21.80
C GLN A 107 4.70 5.30 -20.86
N ILE A 108 5.14 4.12 -21.29
CA ILE A 108 5.09 2.89 -20.49
C ILE A 108 6.04 3.02 -19.29
N ASP A 109 7.23 3.57 -19.48
CA ASP A 109 8.20 3.77 -18.40
C ASP A 109 7.68 4.78 -17.38
N SER A 110 7.09 5.89 -17.84
CA SER A 110 6.44 6.88 -16.97
C SER A 110 5.32 6.26 -16.13
N GLN A 111 4.46 5.43 -16.73
CA GLN A 111 3.39 4.72 -16.01
C GLN A 111 3.93 3.74 -14.97
N LYS A 112 5.05 3.07 -15.25
CA LYS A 112 5.71 2.15 -14.31
C LYS A 112 6.42 2.88 -13.17
N MET A 113 6.96 4.07 -13.43
CA MET A 113 7.67 4.89 -12.45
C MET A 113 6.74 5.70 -11.55
N ASN A 114 5.45 5.82 -11.91
CA ASN A 114 4.48 6.53 -11.10
C ASN A 114 4.34 5.89 -9.70
N PRO A 115 4.49 6.68 -8.63
CA PRO A 115 4.35 6.17 -7.26
C PRO A 115 2.88 5.84 -6.98
N ASN A 116 2.53 4.55 -7.02
CA ASN A 116 1.16 4.06 -6.82
C ASN A 116 0.76 3.94 -5.33
N ASP A 117 1.73 3.79 -4.42
CA ASP A 117 1.47 3.76 -2.97
C ASP A 117 2.49 4.63 -2.24
N THR A 118 2.15 5.91 -2.12
CA THR A 118 2.98 6.91 -1.45
C THR A 118 2.59 7.17 -0.01
N ALA A 119 1.79 6.32 0.63
CA ALA A 119 1.57 6.49 2.06
C ALA A 119 2.88 6.22 2.82
N LEU A 120 3.15 7.00 3.87
CA LEU A 120 4.30 6.79 4.74
C LEU A 120 4.38 5.34 5.22
N SER A 121 5.61 4.83 5.35
CA SER A 121 5.86 3.52 5.91
C SER A 121 5.30 3.46 7.33
N SER A 122 4.48 2.45 7.59
CA SER A 122 3.77 2.32 8.87
C SER A 122 4.53 1.39 9.80
N PHE A 123 4.65 1.75 11.07
CA PHE A 123 5.08 0.80 12.09
C PHE A 123 3.98 -0.23 12.34
N TYR A 124 4.36 -1.50 12.51
CA TYR A 124 3.43 -2.54 12.90
C TYR A 124 3.97 -3.41 14.02
N GLY A 125 3.04 -4.01 14.76
CA GLY A 125 3.33 -4.81 15.94
C GLY A 125 3.67 -3.96 17.17
N LEU A 126 3.86 -4.65 18.29
CA LEU A 126 4.33 -4.03 19.52
C LEU A 126 5.80 -3.63 19.34
N ALA A 127 6.13 -2.38 19.69
CA ALA A 127 7.51 -1.93 19.74
C ALA A 127 8.30 -2.87 20.66
N LYS A 128 9.33 -3.51 20.12
CA LYS A 128 10.14 -4.47 20.86
C LYS A 128 10.90 -3.68 21.94
N VAL A 129 10.56 -3.89 23.21
CA VAL A 129 11.27 -3.29 24.33
C VAL A 129 12.69 -3.83 24.35
N HIS A 130 13.69 -2.94 24.21
CA HIS A 130 15.11 -3.30 24.26
C HIS A 130 15.68 -3.08 25.67
N LYS A 131 16.87 -3.63 25.91
CA LYS A 131 17.71 -3.32 27.07
C LYS A 131 17.90 -1.80 27.23
N PRO A 132 18.09 -1.31 28.47
CA PRO A 132 18.43 0.09 28.72
C PRO A 132 19.59 0.57 27.85
N GLY A 133 19.51 1.80 27.32
CA GLY A 133 20.56 2.43 26.53
C GLY A 133 20.64 2.01 25.06
N THR A 134 19.74 1.14 24.58
CA THR A 134 19.66 0.83 23.13
C THR A 134 18.39 1.39 22.52
N PRO A 135 18.45 1.99 21.33
CA PRO A 135 17.27 2.55 20.71
C PRO A 135 16.26 1.47 20.29
N LEU A 136 14.97 1.82 20.25
CA LEU A 136 13.95 0.94 19.67
C LEU A 136 14.32 0.50 18.25
N ARG A 137 13.87 -0.71 17.90
CA ARG A 137 13.90 -1.22 16.53
C ARG A 137 12.48 -1.47 16.08
N PRO A 138 11.80 -0.44 15.53
CA PRO A 138 10.43 -0.60 15.10
C PRO A 138 10.37 -1.47 13.83
N THR A 139 9.37 -2.34 13.74
CA THR A 139 9.12 -3.12 12.53
C THR A 139 8.33 -2.26 11.57
N VAL A 140 8.87 -2.04 10.38
CA VAL A 140 8.31 -1.12 9.39
C VAL A 140 7.66 -1.91 8.26
N PHE A 141 6.41 -1.59 7.93
CA PHE A 141 5.76 -2.09 6.73
C PHE A 141 6.19 -1.25 5.52
N LEU A 142 6.95 -1.89 4.64
CA LEU A 142 7.55 -1.26 3.46
C LEU A 142 6.97 -1.75 2.14
N ARG A 143 6.20 -2.85 2.11
CA ARG A 143 5.71 -3.42 0.85
C ARG A 143 4.79 -2.42 0.14
N GLY A 144 5.07 -2.16 -1.14
CA GLY A 144 4.37 -1.16 -1.94
C GLY A 144 4.91 0.26 -1.79
N LYS A 145 5.79 0.52 -0.81
CA LYS A 145 6.32 1.87 -0.56
C LYS A 145 7.49 2.21 -1.48
N PRO A 146 7.71 3.50 -1.81
CA PRO A 146 8.81 3.91 -2.70
C PRO A 146 10.20 3.50 -2.19
N THR A 147 10.36 3.34 -0.87
CA THR A 147 11.62 2.98 -0.23
C THR A 147 11.88 1.47 -0.14
N PHE A 148 10.94 0.62 -0.57
CA PHE A 148 11.07 -0.84 -0.44
C PHE A 148 12.33 -1.40 -1.13
N GLY A 149 12.69 -0.86 -2.29
CA GLY A 149 13.90 -1.29 -3.01
C GLY A 149 15.21 -0.77 -2.43
N LEU A 150 15.15 0.19 -1.50
CA LEU A 150 16.33 0.80 -0.85
C LEU A 150 16.72 0.09 0.45
N THR A 151 15.84 -0.75 0.99
CA THR A 151 16.15 -1.53 2.19
C THR A 151 16.93 -2.77 1.81
N LYS A 152 18.26 -2.69 1.98
CA LYS A 152 19.21 -3.79 1.89
C LYS A 152 19.91 -3.96 3.23
#